data_AF-W2LC06-F1
#
_entry.id   AF-W2LC06-F1
#
_cell.length_a   1.000
_cell.length_b   1.000
_cell.length_c   1.000
_cell.angle_alpha   90.00
_cell.angle_beta   90.00
_cell.angle_gamma   90.00
#
_symmetry.space_group_name_H-M   'P 1'
#
loop_
_entity.id
_entity.type
_entity.pdbx_description
1 polymer ?
#
loop_
_entity_poly.entity_id
_entity_poly.type
_entity_poly.pdbx_seq_one_letter_code
_entity_poly.pdbx_strand_id
1 'polypeptide(L)'
;MFSFGVMLSELDLHTLPYSHAKHNLSSSGHKMPDTTILQRVALGKIRVEFSPGALDSMVALANSCVALDPKYRPTAAEALYHLQTVLREL
;
A
#
# COMPACT_ATOMS: atom_id res chain seq x y z
N MET A 1 10.94 -0.55 3.28
CA MET A 1 10.31 -0.02 2.04
C MET A 1 8.91 -0.54 1.86
N PHE A 2 8.65 -1.86 1.87
CA PHE A 2 7.28 -2.39 1.84
C PHE A 2 6.35 -1.74 2.88
N SER A 3 6.71 -1.81 4.16
CA SER A 3 5.91 -1.21 5.24
C SER A 3 5.74 0.31 5.10
N PHE A 4 6.69 0.99 4.45
CA PHE A 4 6.58 2.42 4.18
C PHE A 4 5.46 2.70 3.16
N GLY A 5 5.37 1.93 2.07
CA GLY A 5 4.27 2.07 1.11
C GLY A 5 2.90 1.71 1.69
N VAL A 6 2.85 0.74 2.61
CA VAL A 6 1.62 0.44 3.39
C VAL A 6 1.24 1.63 4.28
N MET A 7 2.20 2.20 5.00
CA MET A 7 1.97 3.38 5.85
C MET A 7 1.49 4.59 5.02
N LEU A 8 2.03 4.81 3.81
CA LEU A 8 1.53 5.86 2.91
C LEU A 8 0.05 5.68 2.55
N SER A 9 -0.41 4.45 2.31
CA SER A 9 -1.84 4.18 2.08
C SER A 9 -2.69 4.38 3.34
N GLU A 10 -2.17 4.04 4.51
CA GLU A 10 -2.85 4.26 5.79
C GLU A 10 -3.00 5.76 6.09
N LEU A 11 -1.99 6.57 5.80
CA LEU A 11 -2.05 8.03 5.94
C LEU A 11 -3.10 8.67 5.03
N ASP A 12 -3.23 8.20 3.80
CA ASP A 12 -4.20 8.74 2.84
C ASP A 12 -5.64 8.27 3.14
N LEU A 13 -5.85 6.99 3.46
CA LEU A 13 -7.18 6.45 3.73
C LEU A 13 -7.67 6.67 5.16
N HIS A 14 -6.77 6.99 6.10
CA HIS A 14 -7.07 7.06 7.54
C HIS A 14 -7.71 5.77 8.09
N THR A 15 -7.32 4.62 7.56
CA THR A 15 -7.78 3.31 8.05
C THR A 15 -6.64 2.32 8.21
N LEU A 16 -6.85 1.31 9.06
CA LEU A 16 -5.87 0.25 9.29
C LEU A 16 -5.47 -0.46 7.99
N PRO A 17 -4.21 -0.94 7.88
CA PRO A 17 -3.74 -1.66 6.71
C PRO A 17 -4.68 -2.78 6.25
N TYR A 18 -5.06 -2.73 4.97
CA TYR A 18 -5.93 -3.73 4.32
C TYR A 18 -7.30 -3.92 4.98
N SER A 19 -7.85 -2.87 5.61
CA SER A 19 -9.19 -2.86 6.21
C SER A 19 -10.29 -3.31 5.23
N HIS A 20 -10.19 -2.92 3.95
CA HIS A 20 -11.08 -3.35 2.86
C HIS A 20 -11.15 -4.88 2.72
N ALA A 21 -10.01 -5.57 2.88
CA ALA A 21 -9.93 -7.01 2.75
C ALA A 21 -10.51 -7.77 3.95
N LYS A 22 -10.53 -7.13 5.12
CA LYS A 22 -11.17 -7.70 6.33
C LYS A 22 -12.69 -7.70 6.22
N HIS A 23 -13.26 -6.76 5.46
CA HIS A 23 -14.70 -6.67 5.21
C HIS A 23 -15.18 -7.63 4.12
N ASN A 24 -14.28 -8.12 3.26
CA ASN A 24 -14.59 -9.18 2.31
C ASN A 24 -14.80 -10.50 3.07
N LEU A 25 -16.06 -10.87 3.20
CA LEU A 25 -16.48 -12.13 3.82
C LEU A 25 -15.80 -13.29 3.08
N SER A 26 -15.19 -14.20 3.85
CA SER A 26 -14.77 -15.50 3.31
C SER A 26 -15.98 -16.24 2.74
N SER A 27 -15.74 -17.30 1.96
CA SER A 27 -16.80 -18.16 1.42
C SER A 27 -17.75 -18.73 2.50
N SER A 28 -17.36 -18.70 3.79
CA SER A 28 -18.19 -19.12 4.92
C SER A 28 -18.87 -17.98 5.69
N GLY A 29 -18.81 -16.73 5.21
CA GLY A 29 -19.45 -15.59 5.87
C GLY A 29 -18.71 -15.03 7.09
N HIS A 30 -17.46 -15.42 7.33
CA HIS A 30 -16.62 -14.87 8.41
C HIS A 30 -15.58 -13.89 7.88
N LYS A 31 -15.17 -12.92 8.72
CA LYS A 31 -14.04 -12.03 8.44
C LYS A 31 -12.81 -12.87 8.12
N MET A 32 -12.06 -12.46 7.10
CA MET A 32 -10.85 -13.15 6.71
C MET A 32 -9.80 -13.04 7.83
N PRO A 33 -9.17 -14.16 8.27
CA PRO A 33 -8.08 -14.12 9.24
C PRO A 33 -6.90 -13.30 8.72
N ASP A 34 -6.19 -12.61 9.61
CA ASP A 34 -5.05 -11.76 9.24
C ASP A 34 -3.94 -12.55 8.52
N THR A 35 -3.73 -13.83 8.88
CA THR A 35 -2.77 -14.71 8.18
C THR A 35 -3.14 -14.94 6.72
N THR A 36 -4.43 -15.13 6.42
CA THR A 36 -4.93 -15.27 5.04
C THR A 36 -4.79 -13.97 4.26
N ILE A 37 -5.02 -12.82 4.91
CA ILE A 37 -4.80 -11.50 4.29
C ILE A 37 -3.32 -11.33 3.94
N LEU A 38 -2.42 -11.59 4.89
CA LEU A 38 -0.97 -11.50 4.65
C LEU A 38 -0.51 -12.44 3.54
N GLN A 39 -1.02 -13.67 3.49
CA GLN A 39 -0.73 -14.60 2.40
C GLN A 39 -1.20 -14.04 1.04
N ARG A 40 -2.41 -13.49 0.98
CA ARG A 40 -2.95 -12.88 -0.25
C ARG A 40 -2.19 -11.62 -0.65
N VAL A 41 -1.71 -10.82 0.30
CA VAL A 41 -0.82 -9.67 0.06
C VAL A 41 0.51 -10.15 -0.52
N ALA A 42 1.12 -11.18 0.06
CA ALA A 42 2.37 -11.76 -0.44
C ALA A 42 2.24 -12.33 -1.87
N LEU A 43 1.04 -12.82 -2.22
CA LEU A 43 0.69 -13.30 -3.57
C LEU A 43 0.22 -12.18 -4.52
N GLY A 44 0.15 -10.93 -4.05
CA GLY A 44 -0.33 -9.78 -4.83
C GLY A 44 -1.81 -9.82 -5.18
N LYS A 45 -2.60 -10.63 -4.48
CA LYS A 45 -4.07 -10.72 -4.64
C LYS A 45 -4.80 -9.62 -3.87
N ILE A 46 -4.16 -9.06 -2.86
CA ILE A 46 -4.60 -7.87 -2.13
C ILE A 46 -3.47 -6.85 -2.27
N ARG A 47 -3.82 -5.60 -2.58
CA ARG A 47 -2.88 -4.50 -2.70
C ARG A 47 -3.30 -3.35 -1.79
N VAL A 48 -2.40 -2.41 -1.59
CA VAL A 48 -2.75 -1.13 -0.95
C VAL A 48 -3.76 -0.38 -1.83
N GLU A 49 -4.60 0.43 -1.20
CA GLU A 49 -5.59 1.27 -1.87
C GLU A 49 -5.37 2.72 -1.46
N PHE A 50 -5.92 3.64 -2.25
CA PHE A 50 -5.84 5.08 -2.02
C PHE A 50 -7.20 5.72 -2.27
N SER A 51 -7.42 6.86 -1.64
CA SER A 51 -8.58 7.71 -1.84
C SER A 51 -8.58 8.28 -3.26
N PRO A 52 -9.75 8.60 -3.83
CA PRO A 52 -9.81 9.25 -5.15
C PRO A 52 -9.13 10.63 -5.22
N GLY A 53 -8.84 11.25 -4.06
CA GLY A 53 -8.16 12.55 -3.97
C GLY A 53 -6.65 12.44 -3.75
N ALA A 54 -6.11 11.22 -3.65
CA ALA A 54 -4.68 11.01 -3.49
C ALA A 54 -3.92 11.49 -4.74
N LEU A 55 -2.78 12.15 -4.52
CA LEU A 55 -1.94 12.60 -5.62
C LEU A 55 -1.34 11.41 -6.37
N ASP A 56 -1.47 11.38 -7.70
CA ASP A 56 -0.99 10.27 -8.55
C ASP A 56 0.49 9.94 -8.33
N SER A 57 1.34 10.95 -8.12
CA SER A 57 2.77 10.77 -7.85
C SER A 57 3.03 10.10 -6.50
N MET A 58 2.21 10.37 -5.49
CA MET A 58 2.26 9.70 -4.19
C MET A 58 1.79 8.25 -4.30
N VAL A 59 0.70 8.01 -5.04
CA VAL A 59 0.18 6.67 -5.31
C VAL A 59 1.22 5.83 -6.06
N ALA A 60 1.92 6.41 -7.03
CA ALA A 60 3.00 5.74 -7.77
C ALA A 60 4.17 5.37 -6.86
N LEU A 61 4.63 6.28 -6.00
CA LEU A 61 5.69 6.02 -5.02
C LEU A 61 5.29 4.90 -4.05
N ALA A 62 4.08 4.96 -3.50
CA ALA A 62 3.63 3.94 -2.57
C ALA A 62 3.50 2.56 -3.23
N ASN A 63 3.00 2.51 -4.47
CA ASN A 63 2.92 1.27 -5.25
C ASN A 63 4.29 0.67 -5.56
N SER A 64 5.31 1.47 -5.86
CA SER A 64 6.68 0.97 -6.05
C SER A 64 7.26 0.44 -4.72
N CYS A 65 6.98 1.12 -3.60
CA CYS A 65 7.38 0.66 -2.27
C CYS A 65 6.82 -0.73 -1.91
N VAL A 66 5.60 -1.06 -2.34
CA VAL A 66 4.95 -2.36 -2.11
C VAL A 66 5.07 -3.36 -3.27
N ALA A 67 6.02 -3.15 -4.20
CA ALA A 67 6.25 -4.08 -5.30
C ALA A 67 6.46 -5.53 -4.80
N LEU A 68 5.89 -6.51 -5.50
CA LEU A 68 5.98 -7.93 -5.11
C LEU A 68 7.42 -8.41 -5.13
N ASP A 69 8.12 -8.17 -6.22
CA ASP A 69 9.55 -8.43 -6.33
C ASP A 69 10.30 -7.30 -5.59
N PRO A 70 11.06 -7.63 -4.52
CA PRO A 70 11.78 -6.65 -3.72
C PRO A 70 12.77 -5.80 -4.52
N LYS A 71 13.26 -6.27 -5.68
CA LYS A 71 14.23 -5.54 -6.50
C LYS A 71 13.66 -4.27 -7.16
N TYR A 72 12.33 -4.18 -7.26
CA TYR A 72 11.65 -2.99 -7.80
C TYR A 72 11.25 -1.98 -6.73
N ARG A 73 11.54 -2.26 -5.45
CA ARG A 73 11.26 -1.32 -4.36
C ARG A 73 12.38 -0.27 -4.33
N PRO A 74 12.06 1.02 -4.26
CA PRO A 74 13.08 2.06 -4.12
C PRO A 74 13.79 1.89 -2.78
N THR A 75 15.05 2.32 -2.72
CA THR A 75 15.76 2.59 -1.47
C THR A 75 15.09 3.74 -0.71
N ALA A 76 15.44 3.90 0.57
CA ALA A 76 14.96 5.03 1.36
C ALA A 76 15.41 6.39 0.77
N ALA A 77 16.61 6.45 0.18
CA ALA A 77 17.13 7.66 -0.44
C ALA A 77 16.35 8.02 -1.73
N GLU A 78 16.04 7.04 -2.57
CA GLU A 78 15.20 7.24 -3.76
C GLU A 78 13.78 7.68 -3.36
N ALA A 79 13.17 7.03 -2.36
CA ALA A 79 11.86 7.43 -1.86
C ALA A 79 11.86 8.86 -1.32
N LEU A 80 12.89 9.27 -0.57
CA LEU A 80 13.06 10.65 -0.12
C LEU A 80 13.15 11.63 -1.29
N TYR A 81 13.94 11.29 -2.32
CA TYR A 81 14.07 12.11 -3.52
C TYR A 81 12.72 12.29 -4.23
N HIS A 82 11.94 11.22 -4.39
CA HIS A 82 10.59 11.28 -4.95
C HIS A 82 9.68 12.21 -4.13
N LEU A 83 9.67 12.07 -2.80
CA LEU A 83 8.87 12.94 -1.91
C LEU A 83 9.25 14.41 -2.06
N GLN A 84 10.55 14.72 -2.12
CA GLN A 84 11.03 16.09 -2.30
C GLN A 84 10.61 16.69 -3.65
N THR A 85 10.59 15.87 -4.70
CA THR A 85 10.13 16.30 -6.02
C THR A 85 8.63 16.58 -6.01
N VAL A 86 7.83 15.68 -5.44
CA VAL A 86 6.39 15.89 -5.26
C VAL A 86 6.11 17.18 -4.49
N LEU A 87 6.81 17.43 -3.38
CA LEU A 87 6.64 18.64 -2.57
C LEU A 87 7.01 19.94 -3.30
N ARG A 88 7.85 19.89 -4.34
CA ARG A 88 8.21 21.05 -5.16
C ARG A 88 7.19 21.35 -6.27
N GLU A 89 6.39 20.36 -6.64
CA GLU A 89 5.40 20.45 -7.71
C GLU A 89 3.99 20.82 -7.20
N LEU A 90 3.81 20.84 -5.87
CA LEU A 90 2.64 21.37 -5.16
C LEU A 90 2.72 22.90 -5.00
#